data_AF-A0A5K8AB24-F1
#
_entry.id   AF-A0A5K8AB24-F1
#
_cell.length_a   1.000
_cell.length_b   1.000
_cell.length_c   1.000
_cell.angle_alpha   90.00
_cell.angle_beta   90.00
_cell.angle_gamma   90.00
#
_symmetry.space_group_name_H-M   'P 1'
#
loop_
_entity.id
_entity.type
_entity.pdbx_description
1 polymer ?
#
loop_
_entity_poly.entity_id
_entity_poly.type
_entity_poly.pdbx_seq_one_letter_code
_entity_poly.pdbx_strand_id
1 'polypeptide(L)'
;MVNVQPYCLKDLINESAFKELTEFCRAVHAEMDALISVARSGRGSTSGSIMYVTAQPCHNCTKHIICSGIKKVIYLEPYPKSLGLELHSDAIELDPIDDRCLGKKLVLTPYSGVAPHRYHDFFVKRDERKNDKGHYLVRSKEEQAFKPRFAHRLTKRNRSHLDKSNPHPITANELKHFIEIISMVDRYENKVTKKNGGKNARSDLRKKL
;
A
#
# COMPACT_ATOMS: atom_id res chain seq x y z
N MET A 1 8.15 -51.45 -11.26
CA MET A 1 6.72 -51.20 -11.53
C MET A 1 6.31 -49.99 -10.71
N VAL A 2 5.99 -48.86 -11.35
CA VAL A 2 5.53 -47.66 -10.63
C VAL A 2 4.08 -47.91 -10.22
N ASN A 3 3.84 -47.94 -8.91
CA ASN A 3 2.54 -48.19 -8.31
C ASN A 3 1.65 -46.95 -8.49
N VAL A 4 0.86 -46.91 -9.56
CA VAL A 4 -0.10 -45.84 -9.81
C VAL A 4 -1.36 -46.14 -8.99
N GLN A 5 -1.43 -45.61 -7.79
CA GLN A 5 -2.64 -45.65 -6.97
C GLN A 5 -3.77 -44.91 -7.71
N PRO A 6 -5.02 -45.41 -7.68
CA PRO A 6 -6.15 -44.74 -8.33
C PRO A 6 -6.53 -43.50 -7.52
N TYR A 7 -5.90 -42.37 -7.82
CA TYR A 7 -6.30 -41.08 -7.28
C TYR A 7 -7.70 -40.74 -7.82
N CYS A 8 -8.61 -40.40 -6.91
CA CYS A 8 -9.90 -39.82 -7.30
C CYS A 8 -9.61 -38.50 -8.02
N LEU A 9 -10.13 -38.32 -9.24
CA LEU A 9 -9.93 -37.11 -10.03
C LEU A 9 -10.31 -35.82 -9.25
N LYS A 10 -11.30 -35.91 -8.37
CA LYS A 10 -11.69 -34.78 -7.51
C LYS A 10 -10.58 -34.37 -6.56
N ASP A 11 -9.87 -35.33 -5.98
CA ASP A 11 -8.79 -35.07 -5.03
C ASP A 11 -7.60 -34.44 -5.77
N LEU A 12 -7.26 -34.96 -6.95
CA LEU A 12 -6.23 -34.38 -7.80
C LEU A 12 -6.56 -32.93 -8.22
N ILE A 13 -7.81 -32.65 -8.59
CA ILE A 13 -8.24 -31.28 -8.94
C ILE A 13 -8.18 -30.35 -7.72
N ASN A 14 -8.55 -30.85 -6.53
CA ASN A 14 -8.51 -30.07 -5.29
C ASN A 14 -7.08 -29.78 -4.81
N GLU A 15 -6.15 -30.70 -5.05
CA GLU A 15 -4.72 -30.55 -4.74
C GLU A 15 -3.98 -29.70 -5.78
N SER A 16 -4.52 -29.59 -7.00
CA SER A 16 -3.94 -28.79 -8.07
C SER A 16 -4.26 -27.30 -7.96
N ALA A 17 -3.43 -26.46 -8.58
CA ALA A 17 -3.68 -25.02 -8.75
C ALA A 17 -4.79 -24.70 -9.79
N PHE A 18 -5.53 -25.70 -10.28
CA PHE A 18 -6.52 -25.53 -11.36
C PHE A 18 -7.60 -24.50 -11.02
N LYS A 19 -7.99 -24.39 -9.75
CA LYS A 19 -8.99 -23.41 -9.29
C LYS A 19 -8.45 -21.97 -9.21
N GLU A 20 -7.16 -21.77 -9.36
CA GLU A 20 -6.51 -20.45 -9.27
C GLU A 20 -6.30 -19.77 -10.63
N LEU A 21 -6.65 -20.47 -11.72
CA LEU A 21 -6.52 -19.97 -13.08
C LEU A 21 -7.36 -18.72 -13.30
N THR A 22 -6.73 -17.70 -13.89
CA THR A 22 -7.37 -16.40 -14.15
C THR A 22 -7.69 -16.18 -15.62
N GLU A 23 -7.29 -17.12 -16.51
CA GLU A 23 -7.40 -16.94 -17.95
C GLU A 23 -8.79 -17.22 -18.54
N PHE A 24 -9.67 -17.92 -17.81
CA PHE A 24 -10.97 -18.37 -18.34
C PHE A 24 -12.12 -17.37 -18.13
N CYS A 25 -11.81 -16.13 -17.76
CA CYS A 25 -12.82 -15.08 -17.61
C CYS A 25 -13.11 -14.36 -18.94
N ARG A 26 -14.40 -14.06 -19.20
CA ARG A 26 -14.80 -13.22 -20.36
C ARG A 26 -14.40 -11.76 -20.21
N ALA A 27 -14.29 -11.29 -18.96
CA ALA A 27 -14.00 -9.89 -18.69
C ALA A 27 -12.55 -9.55 -19.02
N VAL A 28 -12.34 -8.45 -19.73
CA VAL A 28 -11.02 -7.87 -19.93
C VAL A 28 -10.64 -7.13 -18.66
N HIS A 29 -9.43 -7.39 -18.18
CA HIS A 29 -8.88 -6.70 -17.02
C HIS A 29 -8.71 -5.20 -17.32
N ALA A 30 -8.85 -4.34 -16.30
CA ALA A 30 -8.79 -2.90 -16.46
C ALA A 30 -7.47 -2.42 -17.07
N GLU A 31 -6.35 -3.08 -16.73
CA GLU A 31 -5.02 -2.80 -17.24
C GLU A 31 -4.91 -3.10 -18.73
N MET A 32 -5.45 -4.24 -19.16
CA MET A 32 -5.46 -4.63 -20.57
C MET A 32 -6.39 -3.72 -21.38
N ASP A 33 -7.56 -3.39 -20.84
CA ASP A 33 -8.51 -2.49 -21.49
C ASP A 33 -7.92 -1.08 -21.68
N ALA A 34 -7.17 -0.59 -20.68
CA ALA A 34 -6.44 0.67 -20.79
C ALA A 34 -5.37 0.63 -21.89
N LEU A 35 -4.56 -0.43 -21.95
CA LEU A 35 -3.55 -0.61 -23.01
C LEU A 35 -4.19 -0.66 -24.41
N ILE A 36 -5.25 -1.47 -24.55
CA ILE A 36 -6.00 -1.62 -25.82
C ILE A 36 -6.64 -0.30 -26.22
N SER A 37 -7.18 0.47 -25.26
CA SER A 37 -7.79 1.76 -25.53
C SER A 37 -6.77 2.76 -26.09
N VAL A 38 -5.56 2.81 -25.53
CA VAL A 38 -4.48 3.63 -26.08
C VAL A 38 -4.12 3.17 -27.49
N ALA A 39 -3.92 1.86 -27.70
CA ALA A 39 -3.56 1.29 -28.99
C ALA A 39 -4.63 1.58 -30.07
N ARG A 40 -5.90 1.37 -29.75
CA ARG A 40 -7.05 1.65 -30.64
C ARG A 40 -7.20 3.12 -30.98
N SER A 41 -6.91 4.00 -30.01
CA SER A 41 -7.06 5.43 -30.23
C SER A 41 -6.04 5.98 -31.22
N GLY A 42 -4.86 5.36 -31.33
CA GLY A 42 -3.72 5.84 -32.12
C GLY A 42 -3.14 7.19 -31.66
N ARG A 43 -3.59 7.71 -30.51
CA ARG A 43 -3.30 9.09 -30.06
C ARG A 43 -2.18 9.20 -29.02
N GLY A 44 -1.51 8.11 -28.67
CA GLY A 44 -0.49 8.13 -27.62
C GLY A 44 0.41 6.91 -27.60
N SER A 45 1.44 6.98 -26.75
CA SER A 45 2.37 5.90 -26.47
C SER A 45 2.29 5.52 -24.99
N THR A 46 2.37 4.23 -24.71
CA THR A 46 2.47 3.68 -23.35
C THR A 46 3.92 3.64 -22.87
N SER A 47 4.89 3.83 -23.77
CA SER A 47 6.31 3.77 -23.43
C SER A 47 6.70 4.94 -22.53
N GLY A 48 7.35 4.64 -21.41
CA GLY A 48 7.75 5.65 -20.42
C GLY A 48 6.63 6.12 -19.49
N SER A 49 5.39 5.64 -19.66
CA SER A 49 4.25 6.13 -18.89
C SER A 49 4.14 5.49 -17.49
N ILE A 50 3.24 6.06 -16.69
CA ILE A 50 2.88 5.57 -15.36
C ILE A 50 1.41 5.14 -15.39
N MET A 51 1.13 3.94 -14.91
CA MET A 51 -0.21 3.37 -14.84
C MET A 51 -0.73 3.40 -13.41
N TYR A 52 -1.98 3.81 -13.22
CA TYR A 52 -2.67 3.81 -11.94
C TYR A 52 -3.81 2.79 -11.97
N VAL A 53 -3.83 1.89 -10.99
CA VAL A 53 -4.80 0.79 -10.93
C VAL A 53 -5.35 0.61 -9.52
N THR A 54 -6.55 0.08 -9.40
CA THR A 54 -7.18 -0.17 -8.10
C THR A 54 -6.60 -1.41 -7.42
N ALA A 55 -6.37 -2.48 -8.17
CA ALA A 55 -5.76 -3.71 -7.68
C ALA A 55 -4.37 -3.92 -8.31
N GLN A 56 -3.47 -4.57 -7.58
CA GLN A 56 -2.18 -5.00 -8.11
C GLN A 56 -2.40 -5.89 -9.36
N PRO A 57 -1.65 -5.66 -10.46
CA PRO A 57 -1.82 -6.44 -11.68
C PRO A 57 -1.60 -7.94 -11.49
N CYS A 58 -2.45 -8.75 -12.11
CA CYS A 58 -2.25 -10.20 -12.18
C CYS A 58 -1.07 -10.55 -13.11
N HIS A 59 -0.55 -11.78 -13.03
CA HIS A 59 0.59 -12.23 -13.86
C HIS A 59 0.33 -12.07 -15.37
N ASN A 60 -0.92 -12.26 -15.82
CA ASN A 60 -1.29 -12.10 -17.23
C ASN A 60 -1.26 -10.61 -17.67
N CYS A 61 -1.70 -9.67 -16.81
CA CYS A 61 -1.60 -8.24 -17.10
C CYS A 61 -0.15 -7.75 -17.05
N THR A 62 0.61 -8.22 -16.07
CA THR A 62 1.99 -7.81 -15.80
C THR A 62 2.90 -7.96 -17.02
N LYS A 63 2.87 -9.11 -17.72
CA LYS A 63 3.67 -9.28 -18.95
C LYS A 63 3.32 -8.26 -20.04
N HIS A 64 2.04 -7.90 -20.18
CA HIS A 64 1.61 -6.90 -21.16
C HIS A 64 2.05 -5.50 -20.77
N ILE A 65 1.97 -5.17 -19.47
CA ILE A 65 2.46 -3.89 -18.93
C ILE A 65 3.96 -3.74 -19.20
N ILE A 66 4.76 -4.77 -18.90
CA ILE A 66 6.21 -4.78 -19.16
C ILE A 66 6.48 -4.56 -20.67
N CYS A 67 5.85 -5.35 -21.53
CA CYS A 67 6.04 -5.26 -22.98
C CYS A 67 5.59 -3.90 -23.57
N SER A 68 4.59 -3.25 -22.96
CA SER A 68 4.09 -1.95 -23.41
C SER A 68 5.04 -0.78 -23.10
N GLY A 69 6.12 -1.03 -22.35
CA GLY A 69 7.12 -0.02 -22.00
C GLY A 69 6.72 0.91 -20.84
N ILE A 70 5.63 0.60 -20.11
CA ILE A 70 5.24 1.30 -18.88
C ILE A 70 6.37 1.16 -17.86
N LYS A 71 6.71 2.26 -17.17
CA LYS A 71 7.84 2.31 -16.23
C LYS A 71 7.44 2.14 -14.78
N LYS A 72 6.21 2.52 -14.44
CA LYS A 72 5.72 2.44 -13.07
C LYS A 72 4.23 2.12 -13.04
N VAL A 73 3.83 1.24 -12.13
CA VAL A 73 2.43 0.98 -11.79
C VAL A 73 2.22 1.34 -10.33
N ILE A 74 1.20 2.16 -10.08
CA ILE A 74 0.75 2.54 -8.76
C ILE A 74 -0.59 1.85 -8.49
N TYR A 75 -0.65 1.03 -7.44
CA TYR A 75 -1.83 0.21 -7.13
C TYR A 75 -2.38 0.50 -5.72
N LEU A 76 -3.70 0.45 -5.51
CA LEU A 76 -4.28 0.71 -4.19
C LEU A 76 -4.29 -0.54 -3.30
N GLU A 77 -4.76 -1.65 -3.84
CA GLU A 77 -4.96 -2.89 -3.10
C GLU A 77 -4.03 -3.99 -3.63
N PRO A 78 -3.28 -4.68 -2.75
CA PRO A 78 -2.50 -5.85 -3.16
C PRO A 78 -3.42 -6.98 -3.63
N TYR A 79 -2.97 -7.76 -4.61
CA TYR A 79 -3.73 -8.88 -5.18
C TYR A 79 -2.97 -10.19 -4.86
N PRO A 80 -3.35 -10.91 -3.78
CA PRO A 80 -2.56 -12.04 -3.26
C PRO A 80 -2.36 -13.18 -4.27
N LYS A 81 -3.25 -13.32 -5.25
CA LYS A 81 -3.18 -14.34 -6.30
C LYS A 81 -2.26 -13.95 -7.46
N SER A 82 -1.66 -12.76 -7.43
CA SER A 82 -0.73 -12.36 -8.47
C SER A 82 0.62 -13.03 -8.29
N LEU A 83 0.95 -13.92 -9.22
CA LEU A 83 2.30 -14.47 -9.39
C LEU A 83 3.23 -13.54 -10.18
N GLY A 84 2.82 -12.28 -10.42
CA GLY A 84 3.57 -11.37 -11.28
C GLY A 84 5.00 -11.09 -10.79
N LEU A 85 5.19 -10.93 -9.48
CA LEU A 85 6.52 -10.71 -8.89
C LEU A 85 7.41 -11.96 -8.97
N GLU A 86 6.82 -13.14 -8.81
CA GLU A 86 7.55 -14.41 -8.87
C GLU A 86 7.99 -14.72 -10.30
N LEU A 87 7.05 -14.63 -11.24
CA LEU A 87 7.27 -14.96 -12.66
C LEU A 87 8.13 -13.94 -13.42
N HIS A 88 8.21 -12.70 -12.94
CA HIS A 88 8.93 -11.61 -13.60
C HIS A 88 9.89 -10.89 -12.64
N SER A 89 10.54 -11.63 -11.74
CA SER A 89 11.50 -11.09 -10.76
C SER A 89 12.73 -10.41 -11.40
N ASP A 90 13.06 -10.79 -12.62
CA ASP A 90 14.10 -10.19 -13.45
C ASP A 90 13.69 -8.82 -14.02
N ALA A 91 12.40 -8.61 -14.27
CA ALA A 91 11.87 -7.44 -14.95
C ALA A 91 11.11 -6.46 -14.04
N ILE A 92 10.79 -6.86 -12.79
CA ILE A 92 10.02 -6.04 -11.85
C ILE A 92 10.86 -5.67 -10.63
N GLU A 93 10.60 -4.47 -10.11
CA GLU A 93 11.11 -3.99 -8.83
C GLU A 93 9.94 -3.51 -7.96
N LEU A 94 9.88 -3.97 -6.71
CA LEU A 94 8.81 -3.62 -5.77
C LEU A 94 9.23 -2.44 -4.89
N ASP A 95 8.50 -1.34 -5.03
CA ASP A 95 8.53 -0.15 -4.18
C ASP A 95 9.93 0.31 -3.74
N PRO A 96 10.80 0.71 -4.69
CA PRO A 96 12.14 1.19 -4.39
C PRO A 96 12.09 2.47 -3.54
N ILE A 97 13.14 2.68 -2.74
CA ILE A 97 13.25 3.81 -1.82
C ILE A 97 13.46 5.15 -2.56
N ASP A 98 13.99 5.09 -3.79
CA ASP A 98 14.30 6.26 -4.61
C ASP A 98 13.77 6.09 -6.03
N ASP A 99 12.94 7.03 -6.47
CA ASP A 99 12.39 7.08 -7.83
C ASP A 99 13.45 7.45 -8.88
N ARG A 100 14.64 7.91 -8.46
CA ARG A 100 15.77 8.21 -9.35
C ARG A 100 16.36 6.97 -10.02
N CYS A 101 16.01 5.78 -9.55
CA CYS A 101 16.41 4.50 -10.13
C CYS A 101 15.40 3.95 -11.15
N LEU A 102 14.57 4.80 -11.79
CA LEU A 102 13.69 4.41 -12.91
C LEU A 102 14.53 3.86 -14.09
N GLY A 103 14.90 2.58 -13.99
CA GLY A 103 15.80 1.90 -14.90
C GLY A 103 15.08 1.20 -16.06
N LYS A 104 15.61 0.02 -16.42
CA LYS A 104 14.99 -0.86 -17.43
C LYS A 104 13.76 -1.60 -16.91
N LYS A 105 13.67 -1.85 -15.60
CA LYS A 105 12.62 -2.64 -14.95
C LYS A 105 11.31 -1.84 -14.76
N LEU A 106 10.22 -2.57 -14.62
CA LEU A 106 8.91 -2.05 -14.21
C LEU A 106 8.88 -1.88 -12.69
N VAL A 107 8.52 -0.69 -12.20
CA VAL A 107 8.35 -0.43 -10.78
C VAL A 107 6.89 -0.65 -10.35
N LEU A 108 6.65 -1.50 -9.35
CA LEU A 108 5.34 -1.63 -8.71
C LEU A 108 5.36 -0.91 -7.36
N THR A 109 4.51 0.08 -7.16
CA THR A 109 4.44 0.85 -5.91
C THR A 109 3.02 0.84 -5.35
N PRO A 110 2.81 0.45 -4.08
CA PRO A 110 1.51 0.65 -3.45
C PRO A 110 1.25 2.14 -3.30
N TYR A 111 0.01 2.55 -3.54
CA TYR A 111 -0.41 3.93 -3.34
C TYR A 111 -0.34 4.29 -1.86
N SER A 112 0.53 5.23 -1.52
CA SER A 112 0.62 5.82 -0.20
C SER A 112 0.06 7.23 -0.24
N GLY A 113 -1.08 7.46 0.41
CA GLY A 113 -1.70 8.78 0.42
C GLY A 113 -3.15 8.80 0.87
N VAL A 114 -3.75 9.98 0.76
CA VAL A 114 -5.17 10.21 1.08
C VAL A 114 -5.91 10.49 -0.22
N ALA A 115 -7.02 9.79 -0.46
CA ALA A 115 -7.84 10.05 -1.64
C ALA A 115 -8.36 11.50 -1.61
N PRO A 116 -8.34 12.24 -2.75
CA PRO A 116 -8.68 13.67 -2.76
C PRO A 116 -10.03 14.01 -2.11
N HIS A 117 -11.07 13.20 -2.35
CA HIS A 117 -12.40 13.40 -1.77
C HIS A 117 -12.42 13.31 -0.23
N ARG A 118 -11.47 12.58 0.37
CA ARG A 118 -11.34 12.48 1.84
C ARG A 118 -10.36 13.48 2.42
N TYR A 119 -9.58 14.18 1.59
CA TYR A 119 -8.59 15.14 2.07
C TYR A 119 -9.23 16.16 3.03
N HIS A 120 -10.43 16.62 2.70
CA HIS A 120 -11.17 17.56 3.53
C HIS A 120 -11.56 16.95 4.91
N ASP A 121 -11.91 15.67 4.96
CA ASP A 121 -12.24 14.99 6.21
C ASP A 121 -11.04 14.86 7.15
N PHE A 122 -9.85 14.70 6.58
CA PHE A 122 -8.64 14.44 7.34
C PHE A 122 -7.89 15.71 7.73
N PHE A 123 -7.85 16.70 6.84
CA PHE A 123 -6.93 17.84 6.97
C PHE A 123 -7.63 19.19 7.22
N VAL A 124 -8.96 19.27 7.17
CA VAL A 124 -9.66 20.50 7.57
C VAL A 124 -9.82 20.59 9.09
N LYS A 125 -9.42 21.75 9.62
CA LYS A 125 -9.62 22.12 11.02
C LYS A 125 -11.12 22.29 11.29
N ARG A 126 -11.75 21.28 11.88
CA ARG A 126 -13.19 21.28 12.21
C ARG A 126 -13.56 22.09 13.44
N ASP A 127 -12.58 22.53 14.21
CA ASP A 127 -12.87 23.30 15.42
C ASP A 127 -12.78 24.81 15.16
N GLU A 128 -13.59 25.56 15.90
CA GLU A 128 -13.66 27.01 15.77
C GLU A 128 -12.33 27.68 16.10
N ARG A 129 -11.95 28.65 15.27
CA ARG A 129 -10.71 29.42 15.45
C ARG A 129 -10.91 30.62 16.37
N LYS A 130 -12.14 31.08 16.52
CA LYS A 130 -12.51 32.28 17.28
C LYS A 130 -13.75 31.98 18.11
N ASN A 131 -13.90 32.67 19.24
CA ASN A 131 -15.16 32.70 19.97
C ASN A 131 -16.15 33.67 19.29
N ASP A 132 -17.40 33.69 19.78
CA ASP A 132 -18.46 34.58 19.28
C ASP A 132 -18.12 36.07 19.37
N LYS A 133 -17.12 36.45 20.18
CA LYS A 133 -16.59 37.81 20.32
C LYS A 133 -15.44 38.12 19.35
N GLY A 134 -15.11 37.19 18.45
CA GLY A 134 -14.06 37.34 17.44
C GLY A 134 -12.63 37.16 17.96
N HIS A 135 -12.44 36.83 19.24
CA HIS A 135 -11.12 36.57 19.82
C HIS A 135 -10.64 35.17 19.48
N TYR A 136 -9.34 35.03 19.20
CA TYR A 136 -8.75 33.73 18.88
C TYR A 136 -8.80 32.79 20.08
N LEU A 137 -9.25 31.56 19.86
CA LEU A 137 -9.26 30.53 20.89
C LEU A 137 -7.84 29.99 21.08
N VAL A 138 -7.16 30.47 22.13
CA VAL A 138 -5.84 29.96 22.52
C VAL A 138 -6.02 28.57 23.13
N ARG A 139 -5.49 27.57 22.44
CA ARG A 139 -5.52 26.17 22.89
C ARG A 139 -4.19 25.74 23.47
N SER A 140 -4.21 24.77 24.38
CA SER A 140 -2.97 24.16 24.87
C SER A 140 -2.22 23.45 23.74
N LYS A 141 -0.92 23.23 23.89
CA LYS A 141 -0.14 22.49 22.87
C LYS A 141 -0.61 21.04 22.72
N GLU A 142 -1.16 20.44 23.77
CA GLU A 142 -1.72 19.08 23.71
C GLU A 142 -3.03 19.04 22.91
N GLU A 143 -3.83 20.10 22.95
CA GLU A 143 -5.08 20.26 22.18
C GLU A 143 -4.85 20.66 20.72
N GLN A 144 -3.73 21.34 20.45
CA GLN A 144 -3.27 21.68 19.10
C GLN A 144 -2.47 20.54 18.45
N ALA A 145 -2.08 19.53 19.24
CA ALA A 145 -1.38 18.38 18.70
C ALA A 145 -2.29 17.71 17.67
N PHE A 146 -1.77 17.58 16.44
CA PHE A 146 -2.42 16.89 15.32
C PHE A 146 -2.52 15.40 15.62
N LYS A 147 -3.34 15.02 16.61
CA LYS A 147 -3.79 13.64 16.72
C LYS A 147 -4.63 13.38 15.48
N PRO A 148 -4.28 12.40 14.62
CA PRO A 148 -5.21 11.99 13.59
C PRO A 148 -6.48 11.59 14.33
N ARG A 149 -7.62 12.24 14.05
CA ARG A 149 -8.88 12.07 14.80
C ARG A 149 -9.37 10.61 14.85
N PHE A 150 -8.78 9.74 14.04
CA PHE A 150 -9.03 8.30 14.00
C PHE A 150 -8.03 7.44 14.79
N ALA A 151 -7.10 7.99 15.58
CA ALA A 151 -6.17 7.19 16.40
C ALA A 151 -6.91 6.20 17.34
N HIS A 152 -8.11 6.58 17.81
CA HIS A 152 -8.98 5.72 18.62
C HIS A 152 -9.68 4.61 17.80
N ARG A 153 -9.83 4.78 16.47
CA ARG A 153 -10.68 3.93 15.61
C ARG A 153 -9.94 3.17 14.50
N LEU A 154 -8.68 3.52 14.19
CA LEU A 154 -7.84 2.82 13.20
C LEU A 154 -7.17 1.55 13.76
N THR A 155 -7.10 1.40 15.08
CA THR A 155 -6.40 0.28 15.75
C THR A 155 -7.22 -1.00 15.83
N LYS A 156 -8.33 -1.11 15.09
CA LYS A 156 -9.04 -2.39 14.87
C LYS A 156 -9.24 -2.70 13.39
N ARG A 157 -8.26 -2.40 12.52
CA ARG A 157 -8.14 -3.23 11.31
C ARG A 157 -7.85 -4.65 11.82
N ASN A 158 -8.77 -5.58 11.59
CA ASN A 158 -8.62 -6.99 11.87
C ASN A 158 -7.34 -7.52 11.21
N ARG A 159 -6.21 -7.39 11.91
CA ARG A 159 -4.95 -8.07 11.58
C ARG A 159 -5.03 -9.57 11.90
N SER A 160 -6.18 -10.07 12.36
CA SER A 160 -6.45 -11.50 12.55
C SER A 160 -6.47 -12.28 11.23
N HIS A 161 -6.69 -11.60 10.10
CA HIS A 161 -6.68 -12.20 8.76
C HIS A 161 -5.41 -11.83 7.96
N LEU A 162 -4.29 -11.53 8.64
CA LEU A 162 -2.99 -11.68 7.99
C LEU A 162 -2.78 -13.19 7.84
N ASP A 163 -2.98 -13.69 6.63
CA ASP A 163 -2.56 -15.03 6.25
C ASP A 163 -1.07 -15.17 6.59
N LYS A 164 -0.75 -16.00 7.59
CA LYS A 164 0.64 -16.21 8.04
C LYS A 164 1.49 -16.88 6.95
N SER A 165 0.86 -17.44 5.92
CA SER A 165 1.55 -18.07 4.78
C SER A 165 2.04 -17.05 3.76
N ASN A 166 1.46 -15.84 3.71
CA ASN A 166 1.85 -14.79 2.78
C ASN A 166 1.77 -13.41 3.45
N PRO A 167 2.76 -13.04 4.30
CA PRO A 167 2.76 -11.74 4.95
C PRO A 167 2.77 -10.66 3.87
N HIS A 168 1.77 -9.76 3.89
CA HIS A 168 1.84 -8.56 3.06
C HIS A 168 3.22 -7.93 3.24
N PRO A 169 4.00 -7.72 2.17
CA PRO A 169 5.30 -7.11 2.31
C PRO A 169 5.07 -5.71 2.88
N ILE A 170 5.52 -5.47 4.11
CA ILE A 170 5.74 -4.11 4.57
C ILE A 170 6.73 -3.56 3.58
N THR A 171 6.29 -2.68 2.68
CA THR A 171 7.19 -2.19 1.65
C THR A 171 8.28 -1.35 2.31
N ALA A 172 9.44 -1.26 1.65
CA ALA A 172 10.56 -0.49 2.18
C ALA A 172 10.17 0.95 2.51
N ASN A 173 9.25 1.54 1.73
CA ASN A 173 8.71 2.87 2.00
C ASN A 173 7.72 2.89 3.18
N GLU A 174 6.88 1.86 3.37
CA GLU A 174 6.05 1.78 4.58
C GLU A 174 6.89 1.68 5.85
N LEU A 175 7.97 0.87 5.84
CA LEU A 175 8.89 0.77 6.96
C LEU A 175 9.63 2.09 7.21
N LYS A 176 10.08 2.76 6.13
CA LYS A 176 10.73 4.08 6.21
C LYS A 176 9.78 5.14 6.76
N HIS A 177 8.55 5.22 6.26
CA HIS A 177 7.53 6.14 6.77
C HIS A 177 7.22 5.85 8.24
N PHE A 178 7.15 4.58 8.63
CA PHE A 178 6.92 4.20 10.01
C PHE A 178 8.08 4.63 10.92
N ILE A 179 9.33 4.38 10.51
CA ILE A 179 10.53 4.83 11.22
C ILE A 179 10.61 6.36 11.28
N GLU A 180 10.28 7.05 10.19
CA GLU A 180 10.30 8.51 10.11
C GLU A 180 9.26 9.12 11.06
N ILE A 181 8.03 8.58 11.07
CA ILE A 181 6.96 8.95 11.99
C ILE A 181 7.40 8.72 13.44
N ILE A 182 7.95 7.54 13.77
CA ILE A 182 8.45 7.22 15.12
C ILE A 182 9.54 8.23 15.52
N SER A 183 10.51 8.48 14.65
CA SER A 183 11.58 9.43 14.91
C SER A 183 11.06 10.85 15.13
N MET A 184 9.97 11.23 14.46
CA MET A 184 9.33 12.54 14.61
C MET A 184 8.61 12.65 15.94
N VAL A 185 7.94 11.59 16.39
CA VAL A 185 7.31 11.48 17.71
C VAL A 185 8.38 11.53 18.80
N ASP A 186 9.46 10.77 18.68
CA ASP A 186 10.58 10.78 19.64
C ASP A 186 11.22 12.18 19.75
N ARG A 187 11.44 12.87 18.62
CA ARG A 187 11.96 14.25 18.62
C ARG A 187 10.99 15.22 19.30
N TYR A 188 9.69 15.02 19.15
CA TYR A 188 8.67 15.82 19.80
C TYR A 188 8.64 15.57 21.31
N GLU A 189 8.58 14.32 21.74
CA GLU A 189 8.59 13.95 23.17
C GLU A 189 9.85 14.44 23.88
N ASN A 190 11.03 14.32 23.24
CA ASN A 190 12.28 14.85 23.78
C ASN A 190 12.32 16.38 23.87
N LYS A 191 11.62 17.11 22.98
CA LYS A 191 11.46 18.57 23.09
C LYS A 191 10.49 18.94 24.22
N VAL A 192 9.44 18.16 24.44
CA VAL A 192 8.48 18.39 25.53
C VAL A 192 9.11 18.11 26.90
N THR A 193 9.85 17.01 27.05
CA THR A 193 10.54 16.65 28.31
C THR A 193 11.64 17.64 28.67
N LYS A 194 12.38 18.17 27.68
CA LYS A 194 13.34 19.27 27.90
C LYS A 194 12.68 20.59 28.29
N LYS A 195 11.44 20.85 27.84
CA LYS A 195 10.72 22.09 28.16
C LYS A 195 10.00 22.06 29.51
N ASN A 196 9.64 20.88 30.00
CA ASN A 196 8.88 20.69 31.24
C ASN A 196 9.73 20.26 32.46
N GLY A 197 11.06 20.34 32.38
CA GLY A 197 11.92 20.05 33.53
C GLY A 197 11.82 18.58 34.00
N GLY A 198 12.44 17.68 33.24
CA GLY A 198 12.90 16.35 33.67
C GLY A 198 12.11 15.64 34.78
N LYS A 199 11.02 14.93 34.41
CA LYS A 199 10.57 13.76 35.17
C LYS A 199 10.37 12.58 34.21
N ASN A 200 11.23 11.57 34.35
CA ASN A 200 11.32 10.38 33.50
C ASN A 200 10.08 9.49 33.65
N ALA A 201 9.19 9.45 32.65
CA ALA A 201 8.11 8.47 32.53
C ALA A 201 8.54 7.24 31.70
N ARG A 202 9.77 6.75 31.90
CA ARG A 202 10.37 5.68 31.07
C ARG A 202 10.31 4.27 31.67
N SER A 203 9.57 4.04 32.77
CA SER A 203 9.52 2.72 33.43
C SER A 203 8.40 1.78 32.98
N ASP A 204 7.32 2.27 32.37
CA ASP A 204 6.07 1.47 32.36
C ASP A 204 5.71 0.80 31.03
N LEU A 205 6.31 1.19 29.89
CA LEU A 205 5.97 0.58 28.60
C LEU A 205 6.82 -0.65 28.21
N ARG A 206 7.89 -0.98 28.94
CA ARG A 206 8.75 -2.14 28.63
C ARG A 206 8.27 -3.47 29.24
N LYS A 207 7.18 -3.48 30.01
CA LYS A 207 6.63 -4.67 30.70
C LYS A 207 5.40 -5.32 30.01
N LYS A 208 5.01 -4.88 28.81
CA LYS A 208 3.79 -5.37 28.11
C LYS A 208 4.00 -5.75 26.63
N LEU A 209 5.23 -6.08 26.25
CA LEU A 209 5.53 -6.93 25.08
C LEU A 209 5.96 -8.30 25.60
#